data_AF-F8A0M7-F1
#
_entry.id   AF-F8A0M7-F1
#
_cell.length_a   1.000
_cell.length_b   1.000
_cell.length_c   1.000
_cell.angle_alpha   90.00
_cell.angle_beta   90.00
_cell.angle_gamma   90.00
#
_symmetry.space_group_name_H-M   'P 1'
#
loop_
_entity.id
_entity.type
_entity.pdbx_description
1 polymer ?
#
loop_
_entity_poly.entity_id
_entity_poly.type
_entity_poly.pdbx_seq_one_letter_code
_entity_poly.pdbx_strand_id
1 'polypeptide(L)'
;MSGHVLERSGVFRLSVPEGWAATGVEGHRYRLRCDGLDVRVDVSVHRRQDDGGPDARAVVLAFARDRGAAATVGTSDEPGASAAVGTSDDPALGFTGPATARWHGVDSAWAAVALRNGPYVVLASAVAPDEESLEPGALLIGTLVAHRPARRWWRRG
;
A
#
# COMPACT_ATOMS: atom_id res chain seq x y z
N MET A 1 2.02 -8.83 20.78
CA MET A 1 1.56 -9.38 19.49
C MET A 1 2.76 -9.59 18.61
N SER A 2 3.19 -10.85 18.41
CA SER A 2 4.33 -11.20 17.54
C SER A 2 3.82 -11.52 16.14
N GLY A 3 3.46 -10.48 15.40
CA GLY A 3 3.32 -10.57 13.94
C GLY A 3 4.69 -10.75 13.28
N HIS A 4 4.71 -11.22 12.02
CA HIS A 4 5.94 -11.26 11.21
C HIS A 4 6.01 -10.02 10.31
N VAL A 5 7.19 -9.73 9.76
CA VAL A 5 7.38 -8.60 8.85
C VAL A 5 7.56 -9.14 7.45
N LEU A 6 6.70 -8.70 6.53
CA LEU A 6 6.98 -8.84 5.10
C LEU A 6 7.90 -7.70 4.70
N GLU A 7 9.14 -8.05 4.32
CA GLU A 7 10.18 -7.08 3.99
C GLU A 7 10.78 -7.37 2.62
N ARG A 8 11.06 -6.30 1.87
CA ARG A 8 12.11 -6.29 0.85
C ARG A 8 13.18 -5.29 1.26
N SER A 9 14.39 -5.79 1.50
CA SER A 9 15.48 -4.97 2.06
C SER A 9 15.81 -3.76 1.19
N GLY A 10 15.89 -2.57 1.81
CA GLY A 10 16.09 -1.30 1.11
C GLY A 10 14.87 -0.75 0.36
N VAL A 11 13.71 -1.43 0.43
CA VAL A 11 12.49 -1.04 -0.29
C VAL A 11 11.33 -0.77 0.66
N PHE A 12 10.78 -1.78 1.33
CA PHE A 12 9.61 -1.61 2.20
C PHE A 12 9.59 -2.61 3.35
N ARG A 13 8.80 -2.27 4.37
CA ARG A 13 8.34 -3.17 5.43
C ARG A 13 6.82 -3.08 5.53
N LEU A 14 6.21 -4.20 5.84
CA LEU A 14 4.78 -4.33 6.10
C LEU A 14 4.61 -5.24 7.32
N SER A 15 3.89 -4.75 8.34
CA SER A 15 3.63 -5.53 9.55
C SER A 15 2.48 -6.48 9.27
N VAL A 16 2.74 -7.79 9.30
CA VAL A 16 1.75 -8.81 9.03
C VAL A 16 1.26 -9.37 10.37
N PRO A 17 -0.02 -9.17 10.74
CA PRO A 17 -0.58 -9.71 11.97
C PRO A 17 -0.52 -11.25 12.00
N GLU A 18 -0.60 -11.80 13.20
CA GLU A 18 -0.75 -13.25 13.38
C GLU A 18 -2.03 -13.75 12.68
N GLY A 19 -1.99 -14.98 12.16
CA GLY A 19 -3.10 -15.59 11.40
C GLY A 19 -3.08 -15.28 9.89
N TRP A 20 -2.31 -14.29 9.45
CA TRP A 20 -2.11 -14.04 8.02
C TRP A 20 -0.96 -14.88 7.46
N ALA A 21 -1.15 -15.45 6.28
CA ALA A 21 -0.15 -16.23 5.56
C ALA A 21 0.17 -15.59 4.19
N ALA A 22 1.46 -15.48 3.87
CA ALA A 22 1.92 -15.10 2.54
C ALA A 22 1.89 -16.31 1.60
N THR A 23 1.07 -16.23 0.55
CA THR A 23 0.96 -17.22 -0.53
C THR A 23 1.43 -16.60 -1.84
N GLY A 24 2.12 -17.37 -2.69
CA GLY A 24 2.53 -16.90 -4.01
C GLY A 24 3.51 -15.72 -3.99
N VAL A 25 4.67 -15.92 -3.35
CA VAL A 25 5.78 -14.97 -3.38
C VAL A 25 6.55 -15.15 -4.69
N GLU A 26 6.18 -14.37 -5.71
CA GLU A 26 7.06 -14.14 -6.86
C GLU A 26 7.89 -12.90 -6.51
N GLY A 27 9.18 -12.81 -6.86
CA GLY A 27 10.16 -11.88 -6.23
C GLY A 27 9.84 -10.37 -6.16
N HIS A 28 8.68 -9.94 -6.65
CA HIS A 28 8.14 -8.59 -6.61
C HIS A 28 6.61 -8.53 -6.36
N ARG A 29 5.93 -9.66 -6.15
CA ARG A 29 4.49 -9.76 -5.88
C ARG A 29 4.24 -10.74 -4.73
N TYR A 30 3.47 -10.28 -3.74
CA TYR A 30 3.14 -11.04 -2.54
C TYR A 30 1.62 -11.03 -2.38
N ARG A 31 1.02 -12.16 -2.00
CA ARG A 31 -0.40 -12.24 -1.65
C ARG A 31 -0.55 -12.70 -0.22
N LEU A 32 -1.31 -11.97 0.58
CA LEU A 32 -1.61 -12.32 1.96
C LEU A 32 -3.07 -12.72 2.10
N ARG A 33 -3.33 -13.75 2.91
CA ARG A 33 -4.66 -14.24 3.26
C ARG A 33 -4.70 -14.59 4.74
N CYS A 34 -5.86 -14.48 5.36
CA CYS A 34 -6.11 -14.96 6.71
C CYS A 34 -7.22 -16.00 6.64
N ASP A 35 -7.01 -17.18 7.22
CA ASP A 35 -8.06 -18.20 7.25
C ASP A 35 -9.22 -17.69 8.12
N GLY A 36 -10.44 -17.73 7.59
CA GLY A 36 -11.64 -17.24 8.27
C GLY A 36 -11.99 -15.77 8.05
N LEU A 37 -11.19 -15.02 7.26
CA LEU A 37 -11.58 -13.70 6.78
C LEU A 37 -11.76 -13.71 5.26
N ASP A 38 -12.85 -13.14 4.75
CA ASP A 38 -13.05 -12.96 3.31
C ASP A 38 -12.36 -11.69 2.80
N VAL A 39 -11.05 -11.65 2.99
CA VAL A 39 -10.20 -10.53 2.57
C VAL A 39 -8.94 -11.04 1.92
N ARG A 40 -8.55 -10.38 0.83
CA ARG A 40 -7.30 -10.65 0.14
C ARG A 40 -6.47 -9.39 0.07
N VAL A 41 -5.19 -9.52 0.39
CA VAL A 41 -4.21 -8.45 0.21
C VAL A 41 -3.21 -8.85 -0.87
N ASP A 42 -2.95 -7.97 -1.83
CA ASP A 42 -1.87 -8.10 -2.80
C ASP A 42 -0.86 -6.95 -2.59
N VAL A 43 0.44 -7.27 -2.57
CA VAL A 43 1.54 -6.31 -2.52
C VAL A 43 2.39 -6.47 -3.77
N SER A 44 2.68 -5.38 -4.47
CA SER A 44 3.52 -5.38 -5.67
C SER A 44 4.61 -4.32 -5.60
N VAL A 45 5.80 -4.66 -6.09
CA VAL A 45 6.99 -3.82 -6.08
C VAL A 45 7.45 -3.57 -7.50
N HIS A 46 7.51 -2.30 -7.89
CA HIS A 46 7.90 -1.88 -9.23
C HIS A 46 9.19 -1.09 -9.15
N ARG A 47 10.23 -1.51 -9.88
CA ARG A 47 11.48 -0.76 -10.02
C ARG A 47 11.41 0.12 -11.26
N ARG A 48 11.84 1.37 -11.14
CA ARG A 48 11.97 2.31 -12.26
C ARG A 48 13.38 2.35 -12.79
N GLN A 49 13.45 2.70 -14.07
CA GLN A 49 14.71 2.96 -14.77
C GLN A 49 15.07 4.46 -14.76
N ASP A 50 14.10 5.34 -14.50
CA ASP A 50 14.23 6.80 -14.50
C ASP A 50 13.77 7.44 -13.18
N ASP A 51 14.40 8.56 -12.82
CA ASP A 51 14.17 9.26 -11.55
C ASP A 51 12.82 10.00 -11.47
N GLY A 52 12.12 10.14 -12.61
CA GLY A 52 10.91 10.97 -12.78
C GLY A 52 9.56 10.24 -12.78
N GLY A 53 9.51 8.91 -12.64
CA GLY A 53 8.27 8.16 -12.87
C GLY A 53 7.08 8.51 -11.95
N PRO A 54 5.91 7.85 -12.13
CA PRO A 54 4.66 8.26 -11.49
C PRO A 54 4.70 8.41 -9.96
N ASP A 55 4.14 9.48 -9.43
CA ASP A 55 3.97 9.63 -7.99
C ASP A 55 3.14 8.47 -7.39
N ALA A 56 3.32 8.17 -6.09
CA ALA A 56 2.55 7.15 -5.37
C ALA A 56 1.04 7.40 -5.52
N ARG A 57 0.63 8.67 -5.49
CA ARG A 57 -0.75 9.10 -5.76
C ARG A 57 -1.23 8.68 -7.15
N ALA A 58 -0.41 8.89 -8.18
CA ALA A 58 -0.77 8.51 -9.55
C ALA A 58 -0.96 6.99 -9.68
N VAL A 59 -0.17 6.20 -8.97
CA VAL A 59 -0.31 4.73 -8.94
C VAL A 59 -1.60 4.30 -8.27
N VAL A 60 -1.95 4.87 -7.10
CA VAL A 60 -3.22 4.57 -6.42
C VAL A 60 -4.42 4.94 -7.29
N LEU A 61 -4.39 6.13 -7.90
CA LEU A 61 -5.46 6.60 -8.78
C LEU A 61 -5.63 5.70 -10.01
N ALA A 62 -4.52 5.31 -10.64
CA ALA A 62 -4.55 4.39 -11.78
C ALA A 62 -5.11 3.01 -11.37
N PHE A 63 -4.70 2.50 -10.21
CA PHE A 63 -5.21 1.24 -9.67
C PHE A 63 -6.71 1.29 -9.36
N ALA A 64 -7.18 2.36 -8.71
CA ALA A 64 -8.61 2.53 -8.42
C ALA A 64 -9.45 2.54 -9.72
N ARG A 65 -8.99 3.28 -10.75
CA ARG A 65 -9.65 3.33 -12.07
C ARG A 65 -9.68 1.97 -12.77
N ASP A 66 -8.57 1.23 -12.74
CA ASP A 66 -8.48 -0.14 -13.31
C ASP A 66 -9.48 -1.10 -12.64
N ARG A 67 -9.78 -0.89 -11.36
CA ARG A 67 -10.77 -1.67 -10.60
C ARG A 67 -12.19 -1.12 -10.68
N GLY A 68 -12.45 -0.23 -11.64
CA GLY A 68 -13.79 0.27 -11.91
C GLY A 68 -14.30 1.24 -10.85
N ALA A 69 -13.42 1.85 -10.04
CA ALA A 69 -13.82 3.00 -9.25
C ALA A 69 -14.39 4.06 -10.22
N ALA A 70 -15.60 4.54 -9.94
CA ALA A 70 -16.25 5.55 -10.77
C ALA A 70 -15.28 6.71 -11.04
N ALA A 71 -15.31 7.27 -12.24
CA ALA A 71 -14.37 8.30 -12.72
C ALA A 71 -14.26 9.52 -11.77
N THR A 72 -15.24 9.69 -10.89
CA THR A 72 -15.27 10.51 -9.67
C THR A 72 -14.51 9.86 -8.51
N VAL A 73 -13.22 9.53 -8.69
CA VAL A 73 -12.29 9.58 -7.54
C VAL A 73 -12.07 11.07 -7.26
N GLY A 74 -13.13 11.69 -6.73
CA GLY A 74 -13.23 13.11 -6.48
C GLY A 74 -12.21 13.49 -5.43
N THR A 75 -11.49 14.56 -5.69
CA THR A 75 -11.10 15.48 -4.62
C THR A 75 -12.34 15.72 -3.77
N SER A 76 -12.27 15.27 -2.52
CA SER A 76 -13.13 15.60 -1.38
C SER A 76 -14.34 16.46 -1.74
N ASP A 77 -15.54 15.87 -1.88
CA ASP A 77 -16.85 16.51 -1.59
C ASP A 77 -18.10 15.68 -1.96
N GLU A 78 -18.00 14.38 -2.29
CA GLU A 78 -19.19 13.50 -2.32
C GLU A 78 -19.20 12.46 -1.18
N PRO A 79 -20.31 12.33 -0.43
CA PRO A 79 -20.46 11.33 0.61
C PRO A 79 -20.74 9.96 -0.02
N GLY A 80 -19.68 9.18 -0.23
CA GLY A 80 -19.77 7.79 -0.71
C GLY A 80 -18.50 7.23 -1.34
N ALA A 81 -17.60 8.10 -1.80
CA ALA A 81 -16.26 7.73 -2.26
C ALA A 81 -15.22 8.61 -1.55
N SER A 82 -14.95 8.29 -0.28
CA SER A 82 -13.93 9.03 0.49
C SER A 82 -12.54 8.65 0.02
N ALA A 83 -12.04 9.36 -1.00
CA ALA A 83 -10.62 9.42 -1.28
C ALA A 83 -9.95 10.42 -0.32
N ALA A 84 -9.81 10.04 0.96
CA ALA A 84 -8.84 10.70 1.83
C ALA A 84 -7.43 10.29 1.37
N VAL A 85 -6.89 10.99 0.38
CA VAL A 85 -5.46 10.90 0.02
C VAL A 85 -4.69 11.72 1.06
N GLY A 86 -4.35 11.09 2.18
CA GLY A 86 -3.49 11.72 3.19
C GLY A 86 -2.05 11.78 2.70
N THR A 87 -1.56 12.97 2.33
CA THR A 87 -0.13 13.22 2.17
C THR A 87 0.40 13.87 3.44
N SER A 88 1.32 13.22 4.15
CA SER A 88 2.21 13.95 5.06
C SER A 88 3.25 14.63 4.19
N ASP A 89 3.04 15.91 3.91
CA ASP A 89 3.92 16.75 3.11
C ASP A 89 4.99 17.39 3.99
N ASP A 90 6.12 16.71 4.17
CA ASP A 90 7.39 17.37 4.52
C ASP A 90 8.36 17.30 3.31
N PRO A 91 8.35 18.34 2.45
CA PRO A 91 9.18 18.39 1.25
C PRO A 91 10.69 18.49 1.54
N ALA A 92 11.12 18.81 2.77
CA ALA A 92 12.53 18.97 3.11
C ALA A 92 13.32 17.65 3.18
N LEU A 93 12.62 16.50 3.18
CA LEU A 93 13.22 15.17 3.28
C LEU A 93 13.09 14.32 2.01
N GLY A 94 12.54 14.89 0.92
CA GLY A 94 12.21 14.14 -0.29
C GLY A 94 11.17 13.03 -0.06
N PHE A 95 10.33 13.21 0.95
CA PHE A 95 9.37 12.20 1.41
C PHE A 95 7.94 12.66 1.12
N THR A 96 7.28 12.00 0.18
CA THR A 96 5.82 11.96 0.13
C THR A 96 5.37 10.74 0.94
N GLY A 97 4.55 10.95 1.98
CA GLY A 97 3.92 9.85 2.72
C GLY A 97 3.14 8.88 1.80
N PRO A 98 2.73 7.72 2.31
CA PRO A 98 2.02 6.75 1.49
C PRO A 98 0.68 7.34 1.01
N ALA A 99 0.42 7.26 -0.30
CA ALA A 99 -0.88 7.64 -0.86
C ALA A 99 -1.89 6.53 -0.56
N THR A 100 -3.09 6.90 -0.12
CA THR A 100 -4.15 5.96 0.29
C THR A 100 -5.42 6.21 -0.50
N ALA A 101 -6.19 5.15 -0.78
CA ALA A 101 -7.56 5.26 -1.28
C ALA A 101 -8.41 4.09 -0.79
N ARG A 102 -9.72 4.35 -0.63
CA ARG A 102 -10.75 3.35 -0.31
C ARG A 102 -11.99 3.63 -1.15
N TRP A 103 -12.64 2.60 -1.66
CA TRP A 103 -13.85 2.72 -2.48
C TRP A 103 -14.68 1.44 -2.49
N HIS A 104 -15.94 1.58 -2.92
CA HIS A 104 -16.87 0.48 -3.11
C HIS A 104 -17.18 0.28 -4.59
N GLY A 105 -17.10 -0.97 -5.04
CA GLY A 105 -17.70 -1.44 -6.28
C GLY A 105 -19.07 -2.07 -6.04
N VAL A 106 -19.64 -2.68 -7.08
CA VAL A 106 -20.98 -3.30 -7.02
C VAL A 106 -21.02 -4.46 -6.02
N ASP A 107 -19.99 -5.30 -6.00
CA ASP A 107 -19.93 -6.53 -5.19
C ASP A 107 -18.69 -6.63 -4.29
N SER A 108 -17.96 -5.51 -4.10
CA SER A 108 -16.71 -5.53 -3.34
C SER A 108 -16.33 -4.18 -2.78
N ALA A 109 -15.67 -4.19 -1.63
CA ALA A 109 -14.97 -3.06 -1.06
C ALA A 109 -13.46 -3.19 -1.32
N TRP A 110 -12.80 -2.05 -1.55
CA TRP A 110 -11.39 -2.00 -1.90
C TRP A 110 -10.65 -0.94 -1.09
N ALA A 111 -9.39 -1.23 -0.74
CA ALA A 111 -8.44 -0.26 -0.23
C ALA A 111 -7.10 -0.41 -0.94
N ALA A 112 -6.36 0.69 -1.08
CA ALA A 112 -5.03 0.70 -1.68
C ALA A 112 -4.12 1.70 -0.97
N VAL A 113 -2.85 1.33 -0.83
CA VAL A 113 -1.77 2.15 -0.30
C VAL A 113 -0.58 2.05 -1.23
N ALA A 114 -0.05 3.18 -1.69
CA ALA A 114 1.21 3.20 -2.43
C ALA A 114 2.28 4.02 -1.73
N LEU A 115 3.51 3.56 -1.84
CA LEU A 115 4.69 4.18 -1.25
C LEU A 115 5.77 4.31 -2.31
N ARG A 116 6.37 5.50 -2.42
CA ARG A 116 7.60 5.72 -3.18
C ARG A 116 8.81 5.65 -2.27
N ASN A 117 9.83 4.90 -2.66
CA ASN A 117 11.13 4.85 -1.97
C ASN A 117 12.27 4.74 -3.01
N GLY A 118 12.91 5.87 -3.31
CA GLY A 118 13.94 5.95 -4.36
C GLY A 118 13.40 5.52 -5.73
N PRO A 119 14.05 4.55 -6.42
CA PRO A 119 13.60 4.05 -7.72
C PRO A 119 12.45 3.05 -7.61
N TYR A 120 11.94 2.79 -6.40
CA TYR A 120 10.88 1.82 -6.18
C TYR A 120 9.54 2.50 -5.89
N VAL A 121 8.48 1.90 -6.42
CA VAL A 121 7.11 2.13 -5.94
C VAL A 121 6.52 0.81 -5.51
N VAL A 122 5.93 0.82 -4.31
CA VAL A 122 5.24 -0.32 -3.73
C VAL A 122 3.77 0.01 -3.68
N LEU A 123 2.92 -0.90 -4.16
CA LEU A 123 1.47 -0.82 -4.06
C LEU A 123 0.98 -2.02 -3.26
N ALA A 124 0.33 -1.76 -2.14
CA ALA A 124 -0.43 -2.74 -1.37
C ALA A 124 -1.92 -2.46 -1.56
N SER A 125 -2.73 -3.49 -1.81
CA SER A 125 -4.17 -3.35 -1.95
C SER A 125 -4.91 -4.47 -1.24
N ALA A 126 -6.08 -4.15 -0.70
CA ALA A 126 -7.00 -5.06 -0.05
C ALA A 126 -8.33 -5.08 -0.82
N VAL A 127 -8.96 -6.26 -0.86
CA VAL A 127 -10.30 -6.45 -1.39
C VAL A 127 -11.08 -7.40 -0.50
N ALA A 128 -12.36 -7.09 -0.31
CA ALA A 128 -13.32 -7.85 0.47
C ALA A 128 -14.73 -7.71 -0.16
N PRO A 129 -15.71 -8.56 0.19
CA PRO A 129 -17.08 -8.44 -0.32
C PRO A 129 -17.79 -7.16 0.17
N ASP A 130 -17.44 -6.65 1.35
CA ASP A 130 -18.06 -5.49 2.00
C ASP A 130 -17.05 -4.69 2.85
N GLU A 131 -17.51 -3.55 3.37
CA GLU A 131 -16.67 -2.60 4.12
C GLU A 131 -16.17 -3.16 5.45
N GLU A 132 -16.99 -3.94 6.13
CA GLU A 132 -16.67 -4.53 7.44
C GLU A 132 -15.56 -5.58 7.27
N SER A 133 -15.72 -6.44 6.26
CA SER A 133 -14.75 -7.46 5.87
C SER A 133 -13.44 -6.86 5.34
N LEU A 134 -13.47 -5.63 4.81
CA LEU A 134 -12.28 -4.94 4.31
C LEU A 134 -11.36 -4.44 5.43
N GLU A 135 -11.92 -4.11 6.59
CA GLU A 135 -11.22 -3.40 7.67
C GLU A 135 -9.90 -4.07 8.10
N PRO A 136 -9.83 -5.41 8.31
CA PRO A 136 -8.58 -6.08 8.65
C PRO A 136 -7.50 -5.93 7.56
N GLY A 137 -7.91 -5.98 6.28
CA GLY A 137 -7.01 -5.78 5.15
C GLY A 137 -6.53 -4.34 5.04
N ALA A 138 -7.43 -3.36 5.26
CA ALA A 138 -7.12 -1.94 5.27
C ALA A 138 -6.11 -1.59 6.38
N LEU A 139 -6.32 -2.10 7.59
CA LEU A 139 -5.38 -1.95 8.71
C LEU A 139 -4.01 -2.53 8.38
N LEU A 140 -3.96 -3.72 7.79
CA LEU A 140 -2.71 -4.37 7.38
C LEU A 140 -1.94 -3.51 6.38
N ILE A 141 -2.57 -3.11 5.25
CA ILE A 141 -1.90 -2.32 4.21
C ILE A 141 -1.51 -0.92 4.69
N GLY A 142 -2.22 -0.38 5.69
CA GLY A 142 -1.88 0.89 6.36
C GLY A 142 -0.55 0.85 7.11
N THR A 143 0.00 -0.33 7.39
CA THR A 143 1.33 -0.48 8.03
C THR A 143 2.50 -0.38 7.05
N LEU A 144 2.23 -0.15 5.75
CA LEU A 144 3.26 -0.07 4.72
C LEU A 144 4.18 1.13 4.96
N VAL A 145 5.47 0.86 5.16
CA VAL A 145 6.49 1.89 5.39
C VAL A 145 7.77 1.64 4.59
N ALA A 146 8.52 2.70 4.32
CA ALA A 146 9.80 2.60 3.64
C ALA A 146 10.82 1.87 4.51
N HIS A 147 11.49 0.86 3.92
CA HIS A 147 12.61 0.22 4.63
C HIS A 147 13.90 1.01 4.38
N ARG A 148 14.43 1.61 5.44
CA ARG A 148 15.78 2.17 5.45
C ARG A 148 16.69 1.26 6.27
N PRO A 149 17.67 0.57 5.65
CA PRO A 149 18.67 -0.16 6.43
C PRO A 149 19.39 0.84 7.34
N ALA A 150 19.67 0.43 8.58
CA ALA A 150 20.39 1.27 9.53
C ALA A 150 21.69 1.77 8.89
N ARG A 151 21.84 3.09 8.78
CA ARG A 151 23.09 3.69 8.32
C ARG A 151 24.18 3.27 9.29
N ARG A 152 25.13 2.43 8.85
CA ARG A 152 26.34 2.15 9.63
C ARG A 152 27.21 3.40 9.58
N TRP A 153 27.23 4.15 10.68
CA TRP A 153 28.17 5.25 10.85
C TRP A 153 29.55 4.64 11.10
N TRP A 154 30.38 4.58 10.06
CA TRP A 154 31.80 4.34 10.27
C TRP A 154 32.36 5.56 10.99
N ARG A 155 32.67 5.43 12.29
CA ARG A 155 33.56 6.39 12.94
C ARG A 155 34.91 6.28 12.22
N ARG A 156 35.32 7.32 11.49
CA ARG A 156 36.73 7.50 11.15
C ARG A 156 37.45 7.73 12.48
N GLY A 157 38.17 6.71 12.93
CA GLY A 157 39.28 6.86 13.87
C GLY A 157 40.52 7.33 13.11
#